data_AF-A0A9X0QFA9-F1
#
_entry.id   AF-A0A9X0QFA9-F1
#
_cell.length_a   1.000
_cell.length_b   1.000
_cell.length_c   1.000
_cell.angle_alpha   90.00
_cell.angle_beta   90.00
_cell.angle_gamma   90.00
#
_symmetry.space_group_name_H-M   'P 1'
#
loop_
_entity.id
_entity.type
_entity.pdbx_description
1 polymer ?
#
loop_
_entity_poly.entity_id
_entity_poly.type
_entity_poly.pdbx_seq_one_letter_code
_entity_poly.pdbx_strand_id
1 'polypeptide(L)' 'MPIDIRPITDLQVLKILNTTEGHFADLKSKDIQPAKLTQTMAAFANADGGELYVGVDEIKTEGRRYGCIHKW' A
#
# COMPACT_ATOMS: atom_id res chain seq x y z
N MET A 1 -15.60 5.74 17.28
CA MET A 1 -14.14 5.56 17.26
C MET A 1 -13.55 6.63 16.35
N PRO A 2 -12.70 7.54 16.83
CA PRO A 2 -12.08 8.55 15.97
C PRO A 2 -10.99 7.91 15.11
N ILE A 3 -10.95 8.25 13.82
CA ILE A 3 -9.90 7.85 12.90
C ILE A 3 -8.81 8.92 12.98
N ASP A 4 -7.59 8.50 13.30
CA ASP A 4 -6.42 9.39 13.38
C ASP A 4 -5.82 9.57 11.97
N ILE A 5 -5.78 10.81 11.48
CA ILE A 5 -5.26 11.15 10.16
C ILE A 5 -3.91 11.83 10.36
N ARG A 6 -2.84 11.20 9.88
CA ARG A 6 -1.48 11.77 9.93
C ARG A 6 -0.98 12.10 8.53
N PRO A 7 -0.52 13.33 8.29
CA PRO A 7 0.20 13.65 7.07
C PRO A 7 1.54 12.91 7.06
N ILE A 8 1.89 12.34 5.90
CA ILE A 8 3.20 11.73 5.66
C ILE A 8 4.09 12.72 4.92
N THR A 9 5.41 12.65 5.17
CA THR A 9 6.40 13.48 4.47
C THR A 9 6.86 12.83 3.17
N ASP A 10 7.48 13.62 2.29
CA ASP A 10 7.99 13.20 0.98
C ASP A 10 9.02 12.06 1.11
N LEU A 11 9.83 12.09 2.17
CA LEU A 11 10.78 11.03 2.50
C LEU A 11 10.08 9.72 2.88
N GLN A 12 8.96 9.80 3.61
CA GLN A 12 8.16 8.62 3.94
C GLN A 12 7.46 8.07 2.70
N VAL A 13 6.95 8.94 1.82
CA VAL A 13 6.43 8.54 0.51
C VAL A 13 7.52 7.78 -0.25
N LEU A 14 8.71 8.36 -0.44
CA LEU A 14 9.82 7.70 -1.11
C LEU A 14 10.20 6.36 -0.46
N LYS A 15 10.12 6.25 0.87
CA LYS A 15 10.35 4.99 1.58
C LYS A 15 9.29 3.95 1.23
N ILE A 16 8.01 4.32 1.24
CA ILE A 16 6.89 3.44 0.87
C ILE A 16 6.99 3.00 -0.60
N LEU A 17 7.35 3.91 -1.51
CA LEU A 17 7.52 3.59 -2.93
C LEU A 17 8.77 2.72 -3.22
N ASN A 18 9.78 2.78 -2.35
CA ASN A 18 10.94 1.88 -2.40
C ASN A 18 10.71 0.57 -1.62
N THR A 19 9.66 0.46 -0.81
CA THR A 19 9.26 -0.79 -0.18
C THR A 19 8.88 -1.78 -1.28
N THR A 20 9.47 -2.96 -1.23
CA THR A 20 9.21 -4.01 -2.21
C THR A 20 7.97 -4.78 -1.78
N GLU A 21 7.00 -4.97 -2.69
CA GLU A 21 5.84 -5.83 -2.44
C GLU A 21 6.32 -7.24 -2.07
N GLY A 22 5.88 -7.73 -0.90
CA GLY A 22 6.40 -8.96 -0.31
C GLY A 22 5.50 -9.51 0.78
N HIS A 23 5.97 -10.52 1.51
CA HIS A 23 5.16 -11.22 2.52
C HIS A 23 4.59 -10.33 3.63
N PHE A 24 5.20 -9.16 3.87
CA PHE A 24 4.85 -8.24 4.95
C PHE A 24 4.26 -6.91 4.46
N ALA A 25 4.39 -6.59 3.17
CA ALA A 25 3.96 -5.32 2.62
C ALA A 25 3.21 -5.57 1.31
N ASP A 26 1.90 -5.28 1.33
CA ASP A 26 1.03 -5.41 0.16
C ASP A 26 0.66 -4.01 -0.34
N LEU A 27 1.00 -3.73 -1.59
CA LEU A 27 0.64 -2.50 -2.28
C LEU A 27 -0.59 -2.82 -3.14
N LYS A 28 -1.61 -1.96 -3.06
CA LYS A 28 -2.82 -2.10 -3.86
C LYS A 28 -3.23 -0.76 -4.42
N SER A 29 -3.50 -0.74 -5.71
CA SER A 29 -4.00 0.42 -6.43
C SER A 29 -5.38 0.86 -5.93
N LYS A 30 -5.74 2.12 -6.17
CA LYS A 30 -7.07 2.67 -5.86
C LYS A 30 -8.22 1.91 -6.52
N ASP A 31 -7.95 1.22 -7.63
CA ASP A 31 -8.93 0.43 -8.39
C ASP A 31 -9.23 -0.95 -7.78
N ILE A 32 -8.59 -1.31 -6.65
CA ILE A 32 -8.85 -2.62 -6.03
C ILE A 32 -10.34 -2.77 -5.67
N GLN A 33 -10.91 -3.91 -6.06
CA GLN A 33 -12.28 -4.26 -5.67
C GLN A 33 -12.39 -4.37 -4.14
N PRO A 34 -13.45 -3.80 -3.53
CA PRO A 34 -13.61 -3.79 -2.08
C PRO A 34 -13.63 -5.19 -1.47
N ALA A 35 -14.14 -6.19 -2.20
CA ALA A 35 -14.14 -7.59 -1.79
C ALA A 35 -12.73 -8.19 -1.68
N LYS A 36 -11.81 -7.80 -2.58
CA LYS A 36 -10.42 -8.24 -2.52
C LYS A 36 -9.68 -7.55 -1.38
N LEU A 37 -9.96 -6.27 -1.16
CA LEU A 37 -9.36 -5.50 -0.07
C LEU A 37 -9.70 -6.11 1.30
N THR A 38 -10.97 -6.41 1.56
CA THR A 38 -11.40 -7.03 2.82
C THR A 38 -10.81 -8.43 3.01
N GLN A 39 -10.67 -9.21 1.94
CA GLN A 39 -10.03 -10.51 1.99
C GLN A 39 -8.54 -10.40 2.37
N THR A 40 -7.81 -9.49 1.74
CA THR A 40 -6.40 -9.21 2.07
C THR A 40 -6.26 -8.74 3.52
N MET A 41 -7.15 -7.85 3.97
CA MET A 41 -7.15 -7.34 5.34
C MET A 41 -7.43 -8.45 6.36
N ALA A 42 -8.36 -9.36 6.07
CA ALA A 42 -8.63 -10.54 6.90
C ALA A 42 -7.45 -11.52 6.92
N ALA A 43 -6.77 -11.72 5.78
CA ALA A 43 -5.58 -12.57 5.70
C ALA A 43 -4.44 -12.02 6.58
N PHE A 44 -4.21 -10.70 6.55
CA PHE A 44 -3.21 -10.05 7.41
C PHE A 44 -3.55 -10.09 8.89
N ALA A 45 -4.83 -9.91 9.24
CA ALA A 45 -5.28 -10.00 10.64
C ALA A 45 -5.10 -11.40 11.24
N ASN A 46 -5.14 -12.44 10.39
CA ASN A 46 -4.98 -13.83 10.81
C ASN A 46 -3.52 -14.33 10.75
N ALA A 47 -2.64 -13.63 10.03
CA ALA A 47 -1.21 -13.91 9.96
C ALA A 47 -0.43 -13.09 11.03
N ASP A 48 0.90 -13.09 10.97
CA ASP A 48 1.81 -12.27 11.80
C ASP A 48 1.65 -10.73 11.61
N GLY A 49 0.56 -10.28 10.99
CA GLY A 49 0.34 -8.89 10.62
C GLY A 49 1.17 -8.46 9.41
N GLY A 50 0.92 -7.24 8.95
CA GLY A 50 1.61 -6.67 7.80
C GLY A 50 1.16 -5.24 7.53
N GLU A 51 1.83 -4.61 6.58
CA GLU A 51 1.50 -3.29 6.08
C GLU A 51 0.68 -3.41 4.79
N LEU A 52 -0.50 -2.80 4.76
CA LEU A 52 -1.35 -2.73 3.58
C LEU A 52 -1.45 -1.28 3.12
N TYR A 53 -0.89 -1.00 1.95
CA TYR A 53 -0.88 0.33 1.36
C TYR A 53 -1.93 0.40 0.24
N VAL A 54 -2.97 1.22 0.43
CA VAL A 54 -4.06 1.37 -0.55
C VAL A 54 -3.92 2.71 -1.29
N GLY A 55 -4.03 2.66 -2.62
CA GLY A 55 -3.84 3.82 -3.51
C GLY A 55 -2.39 4.02 -3.98
N VAL A 56 -1.50 3.07 -3.70
CA VAL A 56 -0.12 3.05 -4.20
C VAL A 56 -0.03 2.08 -5.37
N ASP A 57 0.31 2.59 -6.55
CA ASP A 57 0.48 1.79 -7.76
C ASP A 57 1.97 1.58 -8.03
N GLU A 58 2.40 0.31 -8.16
CA GLU A 58 3.77 -0.02 -8.55
C GLU A 58 3.86 -0.07 -10.09
N ILE A 59 4.31 1.02 -10.72
CA ILE A 59 4.55 1.05 -12.16
C ILE A 59 5.94 0.44 -12.43
N LYS A 60 5.95 -0.80 -12.94
CA LYS A 60 7.17 -1.48 -13.42
C LYS A 60 7.41 -1.11 -14.89
N THR A 61 8.16 -0.04 -15.15
CA THR A 61 8.64 0.29 -16.50
C THR A 61 10.14 0.01 -16.58
N GLU A 62 10.56 -0.84 -17.52
CA GLU A 62 11.96 -1.18 -17.91
C GLU A 62 13.07 -0.57 -17.03
N GLY A 63 13.31 -1.19 -15.87
CA GLY A 63 14.46 -0.88 -15.01
C GLY A 63 14.31 0.28 -14.02
N ARG A 64 13.15 0.95 -13.93
CA ARG A 64 12.87 1.97 -12.90
C ARG A 64 11.50 1.76 -12.25
N ARG A 65 11.49 1.62 -10.93
CA ARG A 65 10.25 1.57 -10.12
C ARG A 65 9.76 2.99 -9.87
N TYR A 66 8.59 3.33 -10.40
CA TYR A 66 7.88 4.55 -10.05
C TYR A 66 6.64 4.16 -9.26
N GLY A 67 6.63 4.46 -7.97
CA GLY A 67 5.42 4.35 -7.18
C GLY A 67 4.55 5.60 -7.40
N CYS A 68 3.30 5.42 -7.81
CA CYS A 68 2.35 6.53 -7.95
C CYS A 68 1.36 6.51 -6.79
N ILE A 69 1.41 7.53 -5.94
CA ILE A 69 0.39 7.75 -4.90
C ILE A 69 -0.79 8.50 -5.50
N HIS A 70 -1.93 7.81 -5.60
CA HIS A 70 -3.17 8.46 -6.02
C HIS A 70 -3.69 9.30 -4.87
N LYS A 71 -3.70 10.63 -5.02
CA LYS A 71 -4.43 11.50 -4.08
C LYS A 71 -5.92 11.22 -4.23
N TRP A 72 -6.59 10.99 -3.09
CA TRP A 72 -8.02 10.74 -3.01
C TRP A 72 -8.82 12.03 -3.17
#